data_AF-A0A7J4Q368-F1
#
_entry.id   AF-A0A7J4Q368-F1
#
_cell.length_a   1.000
_cell.length_b   1.000
_cell.length_c   1.000
_cell.angle_alpha   90.00
_cell.angle_beta   90.00
_cell.angle_gamma   90.00
#
_symmetry.space_group_name_H-M   'P 1'
#
loop_
_entity.id
_entity.type
_entity.pdbx_description
1 polymer ?
#
loop_
_entity_poly.entity_id
_entity_poly.type
_entity_poly.pdbx_seq_one_letter_code
_entity_poly.pdbx_strand_id
1 'polypeptide(L)'
;DKPQILALIDVLTLTVELDIRAHYLYGRYKKLERGIPQTRWPCRACKGRGCEKCDKTGLQYKKSVQDLIGNPLLSQFEAKEHAFHGMGREDIDVRCMGQGRPFVIEMKEPKIRTVDLQAAQKSINDAAEGSVIITSLRDSNRSEVVRVKDTPAEKSYTIRFRVVPLSEAEHAVLTAPVDLTHVDVQDRGGKGRKNQKRRNRRGDRKNDHKKPLPAVIEVVEGPSEEELKALKKAELVEKAEALGLAKSGTKSDLIERIMGAGPPPAVTFDLPTREFIEETVNKLAGVKLAQRTPERVAHRRADLIRRRTVFETSEPMIEVMDDGVMEVEFTLRCESGTYVKETIHGDGGRTQPSLSSLIKAKCDVLWLDVGDIHAD
;
A
#
# COMPACT_ATOMS: atom_id res chain seq x y z
N ASP A 1 26.55 -26.89 -20.32
CA ASP A 1 26.35 -25.42 -20.40
C ASP A 1 25.14 -25.02 -21.21
N LYS A 2 24.64 -23.82 -20.93
CA LYS A 2 23.46 -23.24 -21.55
C LYS A 2 23.97 -22.13 -22.49
N PRO A 3 23.81 -22.21 -23.82
CA PRO A 3 24.43 -21.27 -24.77
C PRO A 3 23.96 -19.84 -24.53
N GLN A 4 24.86 -18.85 -24.61
CA GLN A 4 24.52 -17.44 -24.40
C GLN A 4 23.83 -16.81 -25.61
N ILE A 5 24.10 -17.33 -26.80
CA ILE A 5 23.52 -16.90 -28.06
C ILE A 5 22.99 -18.16 -28.76
N LEU A 6 21.74 -18.12 -29.19
CA LEU A 6 21.14 -19.14 -30.03
C LEU A 6 20.85 -18.50 -31.40
N ALA A 7 21.44 -19.03 -32.46
CA ALA A 7 21.13 -18.61 -33.82
C ALA A 7 20.09 -19.57 -34.43
N LEU A 8 18.94 -19.03 -34.81
CA LEU A 8 17.91 -19.71 -35.57
C LEU A 8 18.10 -19.34 -37.04
N ILE A 9 18.42 -20.33 -37.87
CA ILE A 9 18.67 -20.15 -39.29
C ILE A 9 17.48 -20.71 -40.05
N ASP A 10 16.74 -19.85 -40.74
CA ASP A 10 15.73 -20.27 -41.70
C ASP A 10 16.43 -20.57 -43.04
N VAL A 11 16.52 -21.85 -43.38
CA VAL A 11 17.16 -22.31 -44.60
C VAL A 11 16.36 -21.99 -45.88
N LEU A 12 15.07 -21.65 -45.77
CA LEU A 12 14.23 -21.30 -46.91
C LEU A 12 14.39 -19.83 -47.30
N THR A 13 14.42 -18.94 -46.30
CA THR A 13 14.53 -17.49 -46.51
C THR A 13 15.96 -16.96 -46.34
N LEU A 14 16.89 -17.81 -45.89
CA LEU A 14 18.27 -17.46 -45.52
C LEU A 14 18.36 -16.39 -44.42
N THR A 15 17.30 -16.21 -43.63
CA THR A 15 17.31 -15.28 -42.50
C THR A 15 17.95 -15.93 -41.27
N VAL A 16 18.73 -15.14 -40.52
CA VAL A 16 19.31 -15.55 -39.24
C VAL A 16 18.72 -14.70 -38.13
N GLU A 17 18.03 -15.33 -37.20
CA GLU A 17 17.54 -14.70 -35.98
C GLU A 17 18.44 -15.08 -34.80
N LEU A 18 18.86 -14.08 -34.02
CA LEU A 18 19.68 -14.29 -32.83
C LEU A 18 18.82 -14.13 -31.57
N ASP A 19 18.69 -15.20 -30.80
CA ASP A 19 18.18 -15.14 -29.42
C ASP A 19 19.37 -14.99 -28.46
N ILE A 20 19.55 -13.75 -28.00
CA ILE A 20 20.63 -13.37 -27.09
C ILE A 20 20.12 -13.45 -25.66
N ARG A 21 20.70 -14.34 -24.86
CA ARG A 21 20.29 -14.50 -23.46
C ARG A 21 20.65 -13.30 -22.62
N ALA A 22 19.70 -12.93 -21.77
CA ALA A 22 19.85 -11.84 -20.82
C ALA A 22 20.93 -12.14 -19.77
N HIS A 23 21.56 -11.07 -19.28
CA HIS A 23 22.48 -11.10 -18.14
C HIS A 23 21.74 -10.65 -16.88
N TYR A 24 22.04 -11.24 -15.73
CA TYR A 24 21.32 -10.96 -14.48
C TYR A 24 22.31 -10.46 -13.43
N LEU A 25 21.96 -9.37 -12.76
CA LEU A 25 22.70 -8.85 -11.61
C LEU A 25 21.79 -8.81 -10.39
N TYR A 26 22.28 -9.32 -9.27
CA TYR A 26 21.63 -9.22 -7.97
C TYR A 26 22.19 -8.01 -7.22
N GLY A 27 21.35 -7.35 -6.42
CA GLY A 27 21.78 -6.34 -5.47
C GLY A 27 20.74 -6.07 -4.40
N ARG A 28 21.05 -5.14 -3.50
CA ARG A 28 20.10 -4.57 -2.53
C ARG A 28 20.01 -3.07 -2.72
N TYR A 29 18.78 -2.54 -2.83
CA TYR A 29 18.55 -1.10 -2.95
C TYR A 29 17.96 -0.53 -1.65
N LYS A 30 18.54 0.57 -1.18
CA LYS A 30 17.87 1.49 -0.25
C LYS A 30 17.19 2.57 -1.08
N LYS A 31 15.95 2.91 -0.75
CA LYS A 31 15.17 3.97 -1.38
C LYS A 31 15.01 5.08 -0.35
N LEU A 32 15.73 6.19 -0.54
CA LEU A 32 15.76 7.29 0.43
C LEU A 32 14.72 8.36 0.11
N GLU A 33 14.32 8.48 -1.16
CA GLU A 33 13.33 9.45 -1.63
C GLU A 33 11.91 8.89 -1.60
N ARG A 34 10.95 9.65 -1.02
CA ARG A 34 9.51 9.39 -1.17
C ARG A 34 9.02 10.03 -2.47
N GLY A 35 8.01 9.43 -3.12
CA GLY A 35 7.44 9.98 -4.37
C GLY A 35 7.88 9.26 -5.64
N ILE A 36 8.87 8.37 -5.56
CA ILE A 36 9.32 7.56 -6.71
C ILE A 36 8.77 6.11 -6.65
N PRO A 37 8.24 5.56 -7.76
CA PRO A 37 7.82 4.18 -7.83
C PRO A 37 9.01 3.21 -7.92
N GLN A 38 8.81 1.97 -7.47
CA GLN A 38 9.81 0.90 -7.62
C GLN A 38 10.09 0.54 -9.09
N THR A 39 9.06 0.51 -9.93
CA THR A 39 9.15 0.11 -11.33
C THR A 39 8.68 1.26 -12.21
N ARG A 40 9.14 1.30 -13.47
CA ARG A 40 8.69 2.29 -14.45
C ARG A 40 7.19 2.22 -14.69
N TRP A 41 6.53 3.38 -14.70
CA TRP A 41 5.09 3.50 -14.90
C TRP A 41 4.82 4.27 -16.21
N PRO A 42 4.35 3.59 -17.27
CA PRO A 42 3.97 4.26 -18.50
C PRO A 42 2.85 5.28 -18.25
N CYS A 43 2.88 6.40 -18.96
CA CYS A 43 1.84 7.42 -18.87
C CYS A 43 0.48 6.81 -19.24
N ARG A 44 -0.52 7.03 -18.39
CA ARG A 44 -1.88 6.48 -18.56
C ARG A 44 -2.56 6.97 -19.83
N ALA A 45 -2.22 8.18 -20.31
CA ALA A 45 -2.82 8.77 -21.51
C ALA A 45 -2.24 8.19 -22.81
N CYS A 46 -0.91 8.14 -22.93
CA CYS A 46 -0.25 7.73 -24.17
C CYS A 46 0.28 6.28 -24.16
N LYS A 47 0.17 5.58 -23.02
CA LYS A 47 0.65 4.21 -22.82
C LYS A 47 2.15 4.03 -23.16
N GLY A 48 2.97 5.04 -22.88
CA GLY A 48 4.42 4.99 -23.14
C GLY A 48 4.91 5.69 -24.40
N ARG A 49 4.01 6.16 -25.29
CA ARG A 49 4.42 6.78 -26.57
C ARG A 49 4.99 8.20 -26.47
N GLY A 50 4.73 8.89 -25.36
CA GLY A 50 4.95 10.33 -25.24
C GLY A 50 3.71 11.13 -25.67
N CYS A 51 3.33 12.12 -24.86
CA CYS A 51 2.27 13.08 -25.14
C CYS A 51 2.50 14.37 -24.34
N GLU A 52 1.77 15.43 -24.65
CA GLU A 52 1.85 16.71 -23.94
C GLU A 52 1.65 16.56 -22.42
N LYS A 53 0.70 15.71 -21.99
CA LYS A 53 0.42 15.46 -20.56
C LYS A 53 1.62 14.90 -19.77
N CYS A 54 2.59 14.28 -20.44
CA CYS A 54 3.77 13.73 -19.80
C CYS A 54 5.06 14.39 -20.31
N ASP A 55 4.99 15.62 -20.83
CA ASP A 55 6.15 16.32 -21.39
C ASP A 55 6.89 15.50 -22.46
N LYS A 56 6.15 14.73 -23.27
CA LYS A 56 6.68 13.79 -24.28
C LYS A 56 7.57 12.65 -23.73
N THR A 57 7.69 12.50 -22.41
CA THR A 57 8.52 11.44 -21.78
C THR A 57 7.95 10.03 -21.93
N GLY A 58 6.63 9.90 -22.11
CA GLY A 58 5.93 8.62 -22.10
C GLY A 58 5.73 8.03 -20.70
N LEU A 59 6.19 8.70 -19.64
CA LEU A 59 6.18 8.19 -18.26
C LEU A 59 5.19 8.95 -17.38
N GLN A 60 4.60 8.25 -16.40
CA GLN A 60 3.80 8.89 -15.35
C GLN A 60 4.69 9.51 -14.28
N TYR A 61 5.84 8.89 -13.99
CA TYR A 61 6.86 9.38 -13.07
C TYR A 61 8.20 9.38 -13.81
N LYS A 62 8.93 10.50 -13.75
CA LYS A 62 10.20 10.68 -14.49
C LYS A 62 11.33 9.78 -13.95
N LYS A 63 11.31 9.49 -12.65
CA LYS A 63 12.28 8.62 -11.96
C LYS A 63 11.58 7.37 -11.43
N SER A 64 12.26 6.24 -11.42
CA SER A 64 11.84 5.01 -10.74
C SER A 64 13.08 4.25 -10.23
N VAL A 65 12.94 3.43 -9.18
CA VAL A 65 14.07 2.64 -8.66
C VAL A 65 14.66 1.77 -9.77
N GLN A 66 13.81 1.13 -10.57
CA GLN A 66 14.22 0.37 -11.76
C GLN A 66 15.08 1.21 -12.72
N ASP A 67 14.65 2.41 -13.09
CA ASP A 67 15.35 3.21 -14.10
C ASP A 67 16.65 3.81 -13.55
N LEU A 68 16.67 4.20 -12.27
CA LEU A 68 17.87 4.69 -11.58
C LEU A 68 18.96 3.62 -11.51
N ILE A 69 18.58 2.34 -11.40
CA ILE A 69 19.52 1.22 -11.40
C ILE A 69 19.88 0.79 -12.82
N GLY A 70 18.88 0.64 -13.69
CA GLY A 70 19.05 0.00 -14.99
C GLY A 70 19.63 0.91 -16.07
N ASN A 71 19.28 2.19 -16.09
CA ASN A 71 19.74 3.09 -17.16
C ASN A 71 21.27 3.28 -17.17
N PRO A 72 21.96 3.46 -16.02
CA PRO A 72 23.42 3.56 -15.99
C PRO A 72 24.14 2.28 -16.48
N LEU A 73 23.48 1.13 -16.44
CA LEU A 73 24.03 -0.15 -16.86
C LEU A 73 23.87 -0.41 -18.36
N LEU A 74 22.98 0.29 -19.06
CA LEU A 74 22.72 0.03 -20.49
C LEU A 74 23.97 0.23 -21.35
N SER A 75 24.72 1.31 -21.11
CA SER A 75 25.96 1.60 -21.85
C SER A 75 27.08 0.61 -21.51
N GLN A 76 27.17 0.16 -20.26
CA GLN A 76 28.23 -0.76 -19.81
C GLN A 76 28.05 -2.18 -20.37
N PHE A 77 26.81 -2.65 -20.48
CA PHE A 77 26.49 -3.97 -21.05
C PHE A 77 26.21 -3.93 -22.56
N GLU A 78 26.15 -2.73 -23.16
CA GLU A 78 25.57 -2.50 -24.48
C GLU A 78 24.22 -3.24 -24.66
N ALA A 79 23.41 -3.19 -23.62
CA ALA A 79 22.12 -3.86 -23.57
C ALA A 79 21.03 -2.97 -24.18
N LYS A 80 20.03 -3.60 -24.79
CA LYS A 80 18.91 -2.90 -25.43
C LYS A 80 17.92 -2.31 -24.43
N GLU A 81 17.63 -3.07 -23.38
CA GLU A 81 16.73 -2.64 -22.31
C GLU A 81 17.02 -3.43 -21.02
N HIS A 82 16.37 -3.03 -19.93
CA HIS A 82 16.41 -3.73 -18.65
C HIS A 82 15.01 -4.14 -18.17
N ALA A 83 14.96 -5.13 -17.28
CA ALA A 83 13.79 -5.51 -16.51
C ALA A 83 14.14 -5.70 -15.03
N PHE A 84 13.24 -5.25 -14.14
CA PHE A 84 13.47 -5.25 -12.70
C PHE A 84 12.65 -6.33 -11.99
N HIS A 85 13.28 -7.01 -11.04
CA HIS A 85 12.66 -8.07 -10.23
C HIS A 85 13.00 -7.88 -8.75
N GLY A 86 12.12 -7.23 -7.99
CA GLY A 86 12.30 -7.04 -6.55
C GLY A 86 11.64 -8.14 -5.70
N MET A 87 12.18 -8.38 -4.51
CA MET A 87 11.52 -9.21 -3.48
C MET A 87 10.41 -8.41 -2.81
N GLY A 88 9.24 -8.40 -3.44
CA GLY A 88 8.11 -7.57 -3.04
C GLY A 88 8.26 -6.11 -3.49
N ARG A 89 7.37 -5.26 -2.98
CA ARG A 89 7.22 -3.87 -3.41
C ARG A 89 6.74 -2.99 -2.27
N GLU A 90 7.28 -1.78 -2.18
CA GLU A 90 6.78 -0.68 -1.36
C GLU A 90 5.91 0.30 -2.15
N ASP A 91 5.09 1.06 -1.42
CA ASP A 91 4.31 2.15 -1.99
C ASP A 91 5.23 3.32 -2.40
N ILE A 92 4.69 4.22 -3.23
CA ILE A 92 5.45 5.34 -3.80
C ILE A 92 5.96 6.29 -2.71
N ASP A 93 5.15 6.51 -1.70
CA ASP A 93 5.39 7.37 -0.54
C ASP A 93 6.20 6.69 0.57
N VAL A 94 6.67 5.45 0.38
CA VAL A 94 7.38 4.66 1.40
C VAL A 94 8.88 4.59 1.08
N ARG A 95 9.76 4.83 2.06
CA ARG A 95 11.21 4.61 1.92
C ARG A 95 11.56 3.14 2.21
N CYS A 96 12.71 2.71 1.71
CA CYS A 96 13.27 1.39 1.99
C CYS A 96 14.66 1.57 2.60
N MET A 97 14.77 1.30 3.89
CA MET A 97 15.94 1.56 4.72
C MET A 97 16.66 0.25 5.06
N GLY A 98 17.36 0.20 6.21
CA GLY A 98 18.05 -0.99 6.71
C GLY A 98 19.11 -1.48 5.76
N GLN A 99 19.11 -2.78 5.46
CA GLN A 99 20.01 -3.38 4.48
C GLN A 99 19.53 -3.20 3.03
N GLY A 100 18.36 -2.61 2.81
CA GLY A 100 17.75 -2.43 1.50
C GLY A 100 17.03 -3.68 1.00
N ARG A 101 16.20 -3.51 -0.04
CA ARG A 101 15.42 -4.59 -0.65
C ARG A 101 16.26 -5.37 -1.67
N PRO A 102 16.35 -6.71 -1.53
CA PRO A 102 16.89 -7.58 -2.57
C PRO A 102 16.16 -7.44 -3.91
N PHE A 103 16.94 -7.34 -4.98
CA PHE A 103 16.44 -7.31 -6.34
C PHE A 103 17.38 -8.05 -7.28
N VAL A 104 16.84 -8.43 -8.44
CA VAL A 104 17.60 -8.83 -9.61
C VAL A 104 17.22 -7.90 -10.76
N ILE A 105 18.22 -7.36 -11.44
CA ILE A 105 18.04 -6.63 -12.69
C ILE A 105 18.51 -7.48 -13.86
N GLU A 106 17.65 -7.58 -14.86
CA GLU A 106 17.86 -8.33 -16.10
C GLU A 106 18.25 -7.35 -17.21
N MET A 107 19.44 -7.52 -17.78
CA MET A 107 19.92 -6.77 -18.95
C MET A 107 19.62 -7.58 -20.20
N LYS A 108 18.77 -7.07 -21.10
CA LYS A 108 18.31 -7.78 -22.28
C LYS A 108 19.19 -7.53 -23.49
N GLU A 109 19.41 -8.58 -24.27
CA GLU A 109 20.26 -8.59 -25.46
C GLU A 109 21.65 -7.92 -25.23
N PRO A 110 22.38 -8.26 -24.14
CA PRO A 110 23.67 -7.61 -23.86
C PRO A 110 24.73 -8.09 -24.84
N LYS A 111 25.53 -7.15 -25.37
CA LYS A 111 26.70 -7.47 -26.20
C LYS A 111 27.96 -7.67 -25.35
N ILE A 112 28.06 -6.95 -24.23
CA ILE A 112 29.11 -7.09 -23.23
C ILE A 112 28.52 -7.78 -21.99
N ARG A 113 29.19 -8.79 -21.45
CA ARG A 113 28.74 -9.53 -20.23
C ARG A 113 29.71 -9.45 -19.06
N THR A 114 30.96 -9.08 -19.33
CA THR A 114 31.99 -8.93 -18.30
C THR A 114 32.17 -7.44 -18.07
N VAL A 115 31.77 -6.97 -16.90
CA VAL A 115 31.91 -5.57 -16.48
C VAL A 115 32.52 -5.53 -15.08
N ASP A 116 33.18 -4.42 -14.75
CA ASP A 116 33.59 -4.18 -13.37
C ASP A 116 32.36 -3.79 -12.53
N LEU A 117 31.94 -4.71 -11.67
CA LEU A 117 30.77 -4.56 -10.81
C LEU A 117 30.95 -3.46 -9.75
N GLN A 118 32.18 -3.17 -9.32
CA GLN A 118 32.43 -2.09 -8.36
C GLN A 118 32.25 -0.73 -9.04
N ALA A 119 32.82 -0.56 -10.23
CA ALA A 119 32.61 0.62 -11.06
C ALA A 119 31.13 0.78 -11.44
N ALA A 120 30.44 -0.31 -11.78
CA ALA A 120 29.02 -0.31 -12.08
C ALA A 120 28.17 0.15 -10.88
N GLN A 121 28.43 -0.40 -9.68
CA GLN A 121 27.75 0.02 -8.45
C GLN A 121 27.97 1.51 -8.16
N LYS A 122 29.20 2.00 -8.32
CA LYS A 122 29.52 3.42 -8.14
C LYS A 122 28.76 4.28 -9.14
N SER A 123 28.77 3.93 -10.42
CA SER A 123 28.04 4.64 -11.47
C SER A 123 26.54 4.73 -11.19
N ILE A 124 25.93 3.65 -10.67
CA ILE A 124 24.52 3.67 -10.27
C ILE A 124 24.29 4.64 -9.10
N ASN A 125 25.12 4.58 -8.07
CA ASN A 125 24.97 5.42 -6.88
C ASN A 125 25.19 6.90 -7.19
N ASP A 126 26.15 7.22 -8.06
CA ASP A 126 26.40 8.59 -8.52
C ASP A 126 25.23 9.12 -9.36
N ALA A 127 24.71 8.32 -10.30
CA ALA A 127 23.55 8.68 -11.13
C ALA A 127 22.23 8.78 -10.34
N ALA A 128 22.16 8.12 -9.17
CA ALA A 128 20.98 8.15 -8.33
C ALA A 128 20.81 9.45 -7.55
N GLU A 129 21.83 10.31 -7.46
CA GLU A 129 21.78 11.62 -6.77
C GLU A 129 21.20 11.53 -5.34
N GLY A 130 21.46 10.43 -4.63
CA GLY A 130 20.93 10.18 -3.29
C GLY A 130 19.49 9.66 -3.22
N SER A 131 18.78 9.52 -4.34
CA SER A 131 17.43 8.92 -4.37
C SER A 131 17.43 7.44 -3.96
N VAL A 132 18.45 6.69 -4.42
CA VAL A 132 18.67 5.28 -4.09
C VAL A 132 20.15 5.00 -3.82
N ILE A 133 20.42 4.01 -2.96
CA ILE A 133 21.76 3.50 -2.71
C ILE A 133 21.76 2.00 -2.96
N ILE A 134 22.64 1.54 -3.85
CA ILE A 134 22.84 0.14 -4.18
C ILE A 134 24.04 -0.41 -3.42
N THR A 135 23.84 -1.60 -2.88
CA THR A 135 24.85 -2.38 -2.18
C THR A 135 24.82 -3.82 -2.66
N SER A 136 25.92 -4.55 -2.44
CA SER A 136 26.02 -5.99 -2.73
C SER A 136 25.74 -6.37 -4.18
N LEU A 137 26.16 -5.53 -5.14
CA LEU A 137 25.99 -5.81 -6.56
C LEU A 137 26.87 -7.01 -6.97
N ARG A 138 26.25 -8.06 -7.51
CA ARG A 138 26.95 -9.26 -8.00
C ARG A 138 26.24 -9.91 -9.19
N ASP A 139 26.94 -10.77 -9.91
CA ASP A 139 26.32 -11.62 -10.92
C ASP A 139 25.24 -12.54 -10.32
N SER A 140 24.23 -12.82 -11.13
CA SER A 140 23.04 -13.57 -10.77
C SER A 140 22.58 -14.44 -11.96
N ASN A 141 21.43 -15.09 -11.79
CA ASN A 141 20.87 -15.98 -12.79
C ASN A 141 19.33 -16.01 -12.74
N ARG A 142 18.72 -16.60 -13.76
CA ARG A 142 17.26 -16.71 -13.87
C ARG A 142 16.61 -17.49 -12.71
N SER A 143 17.28 -18.48 -12.12
CA SER A 143 16.74 -19.19 -10.95
C SER A 143 16.65 -18.30 -9.71
N GLU A 144 17.61 -17.40 -9.53
CA GLU A 144 17.59 -16.42 -8.44
C GLU A 144 16.44 -15.41 -8.60
N VAL A 145 16.07 -15.05 -9.83
CA VAL A 145 14.86 -14.23 -10.08
C VAL A 145 13.61 -14.89 -9.50
N VAL A 146 13.46 -16.21 -9.67
CA VAL A 146 12.32 -16.96 -9.13
C VAL A 146 12.39 -16.97 -7.60
N ARG A 147 13.57 -17.27 -7.05
CA ARG A 147 13.80 -17.25 -5.59
C ARG A 147 13.43 -15.90 -4.97
N VAL A 148 13.94 -14.80 -5.51
CA VAL A 148 13.67 -13.43 -5.04
C VAL A 148 12.18 -13.10 -5.08
N LYS A 149 11.41 -13.61 -6.06
CA LYS A 149 9.97 -13.37 -6.15
C LYS A 149 9.14 -14.22 -5.19
N ASP A 150 9.57 -15.46 -4.96
CA ASP A 150 8.77 -16.45 -4.25
C ASP A 150 9.12 -16.56 -2.76
N THR A 151 10.30 -16.10 -2.33
CA THR A 151 10.72 -16.12 -0.92
C THR A 151 9.79 -15.22 -0.06
N PRO A 152 9.02 -15.80 0.87
CA PRO A 152 8.26 -15.01 1.83
C PRO A 152 9.22 -14.48 2.89
N ALA A 153 9.58 -13.21 2.79
CA ALA A 153 10.40 -12.54 3.81
C ALA A 153 9.52 -11.80 4.82
N GLU A 154 9.83 -11.98 6.10
CA GLU A 154 9.34 -11.10 7.16
C GLU A 154 9.95 -9.71 6.98
N LYS A 155 9.22 -8.69 7.44
CA LYS A 155 9.64 -7.30 7.23
C LYS A 155 9.39 -6.49 8.48
N SER A 156 10.39 -5.67 8.82
CA SER A 156 10.26 -4.64 9.83
C SER A 156 9.88 -3.34 9.16
N TYR A 157 8.93 -2.63 9.74
CA TYR A 157 8.44 -1.35 9.25
C TYR A 157 8.47 -0.33 10.38
N THR A 158 8.84 0.91 10.08
CA THR A 158 8.65 2.03 11.01
C THR A 158 7.52 2.89 10.48
N ILE A 159 6.56 3.20 11.35
CA ILE A 159 5.36 3.96 11.00
C ILE A 159 5.17 5.10 11.98
N ARG A 160 4.79 6.27 11.46
CA ARG A 160 4.39 7.42 12.26
C ARG A 160 2.98 7.87 11.88
N PHE A 161 2.16 8.18 12.87
CA PHE A 161 0.78 8.59 12.69
C PHE A 161 0.35 9.59 13.77
N ARG A 162 -0.68 10.39 13.45
CA ARG A 162 -1.35 11.29 14.39
C ARG A 162 -2.52 10.58 15.05
N VAL A 163 -2.72 10.85 16.34
CA VAL A 163 -3.86 10.37 17.11
C VAL A 163 -4.90 11.49 17.16
N VAL A 164 -6.05 11.28 16.52
CA VAL A 164 -7.14 12.26 16.45
C VAL A 164 -8.43 11.66 17.01
N PRO A 165 -9.39 12.50 17.45
CA PRO A 165 -10.65 12.01 18.01
C PRO A 165 -11.39 11.09 17.02
N LEU A 166 -11.92 9.98 17.54
CA LEU A 166 -12.72 9.01 16.80
C LEU A 166 -14.18 9.10 17.26
N SER A 167 -15.11 9.13 16.32
CA SER A 167 -16.54 9.08 16.67
C SER A 167 -16.99 7.66 17.05
N GLU A 168 -18.03 7.56 17.88
CA GLU A 168 -18.64 6.26 18.23
C GLU A 168 -19.12 5.50 16.99
N ALA A 169 -19.66 6.20 15.98
CA ALA A 169 -20.09 5.61 14.73
C ALA A 169 -18.92 5.01 13.92
N GLU A 170 -17.80 5.73 13.80
CA GLU A 170 -16.61 5.20 13.12
C GLU A 170 -16.02 4.00 13.88
N HIS A 171 -16.00 4.03 15.22
CA HIS A 171 -15.53 2.90 16.04
C HIS A 171 -16.41 1.65 15.88
N ALA A 172 -17.73 1.82 15.81
CA ALA A 172 -18.66 0.73 15.53
C ALA A 172 -18.37 0.07 14.17
N VAL A 173 -18.00 0.86 13.15
CA VAL A 173 -17.59 0.32 11.85
C VAL A 173 -16.26 -0.44 11.95
N LEU A 174 -15.27 0.10 12.69
CA LEU A 174 -13.97 -0.56 12.88
C LEU A 174 -14.08 -1.92 13.59
N THR A 175 -15.06 -2.07 14.48
CA THR A 175 -15.27 -3.26 15.32
C THR A 175 -16.40 -4.17 14.86
N ALA A 176 -17.10 -3.81 13.77
CA ALA A 176 -18.19 -4.61 13.23
C ALA A 176 -17.69 -6.02 12.87
N PRO A 177 -18.43 -7.10 13.20
CA PRO A 177 -17.95 -8.46 12.98
C PRO A 177 -17.67 -8.74 11.51
N VAL A 178 -16.46 -9.22 11.20
CA VAL A 178 -16.08 -9.60 9.84
C VAL A 178 -16.66 -10.98 9.51
N ASP A 179 -17.31 -11.10 8.35
CA ASP A 179 -17.72 -12.39 7.82
C ASP A 179 -16.47 -13.21 7.39
N LEU A 180 -16.15 -14.24 8.19
CA LEU A 180 -15.02 -15.14 7.99
C LEU A 180 -15.37 -16.39 7.14
N THR A 181 -16.55 -16.45 6.51
CA THR A 181 -16.95 -17.62 5.68
C THR A 181 -16.07 -17.80 4.44
N HIS A 182 -15.41 -16.74 3.96
CA HIS A 182 -14.49 -16.74 2.82
C HIS A 182 -13.02 -16.52 3.22
N VAL A 183 -12.60 -17.11 4.34
CA VAL A 183 -11.18 -17.10 4.74
C VAL A 183 -10.35 -17.98 3.80
N ASP A 184 -9.39 -17.38 3.12
CA ASP A 184 -8.31 -18.11 2.46
C ASP A 184 -7.26 -18.43 3.52
N VAL A 185 -7.37 -19.59 4.16
CA VAL A 185 -6.30 -20.13 5.01
C VAL A 185 -5.18 -20.52 4.05
N GLN A 186 -4.17 -19.66 3.91
CA GLN A 186 -2.95 -19.99 3.19
C GLN A 186 -2.11 -20.99 4.00
N ASP A 187 -2.64 -22.17 4.31
CA ASP A 187 -1.86 -23.33 4.73
C ASP A 187 -1.11 -23.86 3.51
N ARG A 188 -0.07 -23.14 3.10
CA ARG A 188 0.84 -23.57 2.04
C ARG A 188 1.86 -24.56 2.63
N GLY A 189 1.35 -25.70 3.08
CA GLY A 189 2.14 -26.79 3.66
C GLY A 189 1.58 -28.20 3.45
N GLY A 190 0.44 -28.36 2.78
CA GLY A 190 -0.12 -29.69 2.47
C GLY A 190 -0.35 -29.87 0.98
N LYS A 191 0.15 -30.97 0.42
CA LYS A 191 -0.37 -31.53 -0.86
C LYS A 191 -1.83 -31.97 -0.65
N GLY A 192 -2.74 -31.01 -0.47
CA GLY A 192 -4.17 -31.24 -0.35
C GLY A 192 -4.81 -31.25 -1.74
N ARG A 193 -5.53 -32.34 -2.05
CA ARG A 193 -6.30 -32.54 -3.30
C ARG A 193 -7.05 -31.26 -3.69
N LYS A 194 -6.74 -30.74 -4.88
CA LYS A 194 -7.55 -29.70 -5.54
C LYS A 194 -8.97 -30.23 -5.70
N ASN A 195 -9.92 -29.71 -4.92
CA ASN A 195 -11.33 -29.87 -5.21
C ASN A 195 -11.60 -29.21 -6.58
N GLN A 196 -12.09 -30.00 -7.54
CA GLN A 196 -12.52 -29.52 -8.86
C GLN A 196 -13.73 -28.60 -8.70
N LYS A 197 -13.54 -27.32 -8.36
CA LYS A 197 -14.57 -26.31 -8.56
C LYS A 197 -14.61 -25.95 -10.05
N ARG A 198 -15.78 -26.21 -10.64
CA ARG A 198 -16.20 -25.92 -12.02
C ARG A 198 -15.57 -24.63 -12.53
N ARG A 199 -14.93 -24.70 -13.70
CA ARG A 199 -14.59 -23.53 -14.52
C ARG A 199 -15.87 -22.73 -14.77
N ASN A 200 -16.07 -21.62 -14.07
CA ASN A 200 -17.12 -20.69 -14.44
C ASN A 200 -16.83 -20.21 -15.87
N ARG A 201 -17.78 -20.48 -16.77
CA ARG A 201 -17.74 -20.02 -18.16
C ARG A 201 -17.79 -18.49 -18.16
N ARG A 202 -17.00 -17.90 -19.04
CA ARG A 202 -16.91 -16.46 -19.30
C ARG A 202 -18.28 -16.00 -19.87
N GLY A 203 -19.19 -15.53 -19.02
CA GLY A 203 -20.54 -15.14 -19.46
C GLY A 203 -21.55 -14.77 -18.37
N ASP A 204 -21.47 -15.36 -17.16
CA ASP A 204 -22.42 -15.05 -16.09
C ASP A 204 -22.01 -13.78 -15.31
N ARG A 205 -22.37 -12.62 -15.88
CA ARG A 205 -22.11 -11.27 -15.35
C ARG A 205 -23.35 -10.62 -14.73
N LYS A 206 -24.23 -11.38 -14.06
CA LYS A 206 -25.44 -10.77 -13.44
C LYS A 206 -25.56 -10.85 -11.92
N ASN A 207 -24.77 -11.65 -11.22
CA ASN A 207 -24.67 -11.56 -9.76
C ASN A 207 -23.22 -11.41 -9.32
N ASP A 208 -22.81 -10.17 -9.11
CA ASP A 208 -21.50 -9.84 -8.57
C ASP A 208 -21.52 -10.07 -7.04
N HIS A 209 -21.55 -11.35 -6.62
CA HIS A 209 -21.54 -11.79 -5.21
C HIS A 209 -20.25 -11.41 -4.44
N LYS A 210 -19.43 -10.52 -4.99
CA LYS A 210 -18.16 -10.05 -4.44
C LYS A 210 -18.18 -8.60 -3.96
N LYS A 211 -19.29 -7.89 -4.16
CA LYS A 211 -19.44 -6.57 -3.55
C LYS A 211 -19.84 -6.79 -2.08
N PRO A 212 -19.15 -6.15 -1.11
CA PRO A 212 -19.66 -6.09 0.24
C PRO A 212 -21.07 -5.51 0.22
N LEU A 213 -21.93 -5.97 1.14
CA LEU A 213 -23.09 -5.20 1.53
C LEU A 213 -22.61 -3.77 1.78
N PRO A 214 -23.21 -2.74 1.17
CA PRO A 214 -22.84 -1.39 1.49
C PRO A 214 -23.06 -1.23 2.99
N ALA A 215 -21.96 -1.07 3.74
CA ALA A 215 -22.06 -0.40 5.03
C ALA A 215 -22.42 1.03 4.65
N VAL A 216 -23.71 1.27 4.52
CA VAL A 216 -24.26 2.60 4.40
C VAL A 216 -23.84 3.23 5.71
N ILE A 217 -22.80 4.05 5.66
CA ILE A 217 -22.71 5.16 6.60
C ILE A 217 -24.03 5.88 6.31
N GLU A 218 -25.02 5.72 7.17
CA GLU A 218 -26.04 6.74 7.31
C GLU A 218 -25.24 7.94 7.77
N VAL A 219 -24.69 8.68 6.80
CA VAL A 219 -24.34 10.07 7.02
C VAL A 219 -25.64 10.59 7.57
N VAL A 220 -25.64 11.01 8.83
CA VAL A 220 -26.78 11.71 9.40
C VAL A 220 -26.83 13.00 8.60
N GLU A 221 -27.44 12.93 7.42
CA GLU A 221 -27.74 14.08 6.60
C GLU A 221 -28.59 14.95 7.51
N GLY A 222 -28.18 16.21 7.65
CA GLY A 222 -28.97 17.17 8.40
C GLY A 222 -30.42 17.11 7.92
N PRO A 223 -31.39 17.40 8.80
CA PRO A 223 -32.80 17.27 8.47
C PRO A 223 -33.12 17.99 7.14
N SER A 224 -33.80 17.30 6.23
CA SER A 224 -34.06 17.84 4.90
C SER A 224 -34.97 19.07 4.97
N GLU A 225 -34.87 19.97 4.00
CA GLU A 225 -35.68 21.20 3.98
C GLU A 225 -37.19 20.88 4.00
N GLU A 226 -37.59 19.75 3.42
CA GLU A 226 -38.97 19.26 3.38
C GLU A 226 -39.46 18.78 4.75
N GLU A 227 -38.61 18.06 5.50
CA GLU A 227 -38.90 17.62 6.88
C GLU A 227 -39.02 18.81 7.83
N LEU A 228 -38.13 19.80 7.72
CA LEU A 228 -38.15 21.00 8.55
C LEU A 228 -39.37 21.90 8.24
N LYS A 229 -39.84 21.91 6.99
CA LYS A 229 -41.09 22.61 6.60
C LYS A 229 -42.34 21.91 7.13
N ALA A 230 -42.33 20.59 7.33
CA ALA A 230 -43.46 19.83 7.86
C ALA A 230 -43.68 20.04 9.37
N LEU A 231 -42.63 20.39 10.12
CA LEU A 231 -42.68 20.59 11.57
C LEU A 231 -43.44 21.85 11.98
N LYS A 232 -44.07 21.81 13.16
CA LYS A 232 -44.68 23.01 13.77
C LYS A 232 -43.59 23.95 14.28
N LYS A 233 -43.90 25.24 14.36
CA LYS A 233 -42.94 26.26 14.86
C LYS A 233 -42.39 25.90 16.25
N ALA A 234 -43.21 25.31 17.12
CA ALA A 234 -42.78 24.87 18.46
C ALA A 234 -41.68 23.80 18.40
N GLU A 235 -41.83 22.81 17.53
CA GLU A 235 -40.85 21.71 17.34
C GLU A 235 -39.55 22.22 16.72
N LEU A 236 -39.62 23.25 15.86
CA LEU A 236 -38.43 23.92 15.31
C LEU A 236 -37.69 24.74 16.36
N VAL A 237 -38.39 25.34 17.33
CA VAL A 237 -37.76 26.05 18.45
C VAL A 237 -37.05 25.07 19.39
N GLU A 238 -37.63 23.91 19.66
CA GLU A 238 -36.99 22.84 20.44
C GLU A 238 -35.74 22.28 19.74
N LYS A 239 -35.81 22.03 18.43
CA LYS A 239 -34.63 21.61 17.64
C LYS A 239 -33.54 22.68 17.58
N ALA A 240 -33.92 23.95 17.46
CA ALA A 240 -32.96 25.06 17.50
C ALA A 240 -32.30 25.17 18.89
N GLU A 241 -33.06 24.95 19.98
CA GLU A 241 -32.52 24.91 21.34
C GLU A 241 -31.57 23.73 21.57
N ALA A 242 -31.90 22.55 21.06
CA ALA A 242 -31.03 21.37 21.14
C ALA A 242 -29.70 21.57 20.40
N LEU A 243 -29.69 22.38 19.33
CA LEU A 243 -28.49 22.76 18.58
C LEU A 243 -27.80 24.02 19.12
N GLY A 244 -28.28 24.61 20.22
CA GLY A 244 -27.71 25.84 20.81
C GLY A 244 -27.94 27.11 19.98
N LEU A 245 -28.92 27.13 19.10
CA LEU A 245 -29.24 28.23 18.18
C LEU A 245 -30.29 29.19 18.76
N ALA A 246 -30.36 30.41 18.23
CA ALA A 246 -31.31 31.43 18.67
C ALA A 246 -32.78 31.02 18.42
N LYS A 247 -33.64 31.17 19.46
CA LYS A 247 -35.07 30.79 19.45
C LYS A 247 -36.00 31.78 18.73
N SER A 248 -35.50 32.97 18.39
CA SER A 248 -36.29 34.08 17.85
C SER A 248 -36.42 34.02 16.32
N GLY A 249 -37.55 34.47 15.77
CA GLY A 249 -37.74 34.61 14.32
C GLY A 249 -39.01 33.96 13.75
N THR A 250 -39.13 34.03 12.42
CA THR A 250 -40.20 33.37 11.65
C THR A 250 -39.85 31.89 11.41
N LYS A 251 -40.82 31.11 10.91
CA LYS A 251 -40.62 29.67 10.66
C LYS A 251 -39.49 29.43 9.64
N SER A 252 -39.38 30.27 8.61
CA SER A 252 -38.30 30.20 7.61
C SER A 252 -36.92 30.45 8.22
N ASP A 253 -36.79 31.44 9.10
CA ASP A 253 -35.49 31.81 9.68
C ASP A 253 -34.93 30.73 10.61
N LEU A 254 -35.82 29.97 11.28
CA LEU A 254 -35.44 28.82 12.10
C LEU A 254 -34.97 27.64 11.24
N ILE A 255 -35.63 27.40 10.10
CA ILE A 255 -35.27 26.33 9.16
C ILE A 255 -33.88 26.62 8.55
N GLU A 256 -33.65 27.85 8.09
CA GLU A 256 -32.35 28.25 7.53
C GLU A 256 -31.21 28.13 8.55
N ARG A 257 -31.47 28.52 9.81
CA ARG A 257 -30.50 28.35 10.92
C ARG A 257 -30.22 26.89 11.26
N ILE A 258 -31.24 26.04 11.30
CA ILE A 258 -31.07 24.61 11.59
C ILE A 258 -30.33 23.92 10.44
N MET A 259 -30.63 24.26 9.18
CA MET A 259 -29.90 23.76 8.01
C MET A 259 -28.45 24.26 7.99
N GLY A 260 -28.22 25.51 8.39
CA GLY A 260 -26.88 26.11 8.44
C GLY A 260 -26.01 25.62 9.60
N ALA A 261 -26.61 25.10 10.68
CA ALA A 261 -25.88 24.56 11.83
C ALA A 261 -25.21 23.20 11.54
N GLY A 262 -25.63 22.51 10.48
CA GLY A 262 -25.16 21.16 10.16
C GLY A 262 -25.63 20.09 11.15
N PRO A 263 -25.30 18.81 10.91
CA PRO A 263 -25.61 17.73 11.85
C PRO A 263 -24.91 17.98 13.20
N PRO A 264 -25.51 17.50 14.32
CA PRO A 264 -24.89 17.65 15.64
C PRO A 264 -23.46 17.07 15.62
N PRO A 265 -22.51 17.68 16.34
CA PRO A 265 -21.15 17.16 16.41
C PRO A 265 -21.20 15.72 16.89
N ALA A 266 -20.55 14.82 16.15
CA ALA A 266 -20.52 13.41 16.50
C ALA A 266 -19.93 13.23 17.90
N VAL A 267 -20.54 12.37 18.72
CA VAL A 267 -19.98 12.00 20.02
C VAL A 267 -18.65 11.29 19.76
N THR A 268 -17.56 11.88 20.24
CA THR A 268 -16.21 11.34 20.11
C THR A 268 -15.75 10.73 21.42
N PHE A 269 -14.93 9.69 21.34
CA PHE A 269 -14.21 9.19 22.51
C PHE A 269 -13.19 10.20 23.01
N ASP A 270 -12.94 10.16 24.32
CA ASP A 270 -11.80 10.86 24.91
C ASP A 270 -10.49 10.32 24.32
N LEU A 271 -9.53 11.22 24.12
CA LEU A 271 -8.21 10.83 23.62
C LEU A 271 -7.50 9.91 24.62
N PRO A 272 -6.87 8.82 24.14
CA PRO A 272 -6.19 7.86 25.00
C PRO A 272 -4.97 8.49 25.68
N THR A 273 -4.64 8.04 26.90
CA THR A 273 -3.40 8.46 27.57
C THR A 273 -2.17 7.82 26.92
N ARG A 274 -1.01 8.42 27.16
CA ARG A 274 0.28 7.94 26.66
C ARG A 274 0.54 6.48 27.07
N GLU A 275 0.31 6.17 28.34
CA GLU A 275 0.56 4.84 28.93
C GLU A 275 -0.34 3.78 28.30
N PHE A 276 -1.59 4.14 28.00
CA PHE A 276 -2.54 3.23 27.35
C PHE A 276 -2.14 2.92 25.90
N ILE A 277 -1.62 3.91 25.17
CA ILE A 277 -1.07 3.71 23.82
C ILE A 277 0.14 2.77 23.89
N GLU A 278 1.09 3.04 24.80
CA GLU A 278 2.29 2.21 25.01
C GLU A 278 1.92 0.75 25.31
N GLU A 279 1.01 0.52 26.24
CA GLU A 279 0.54 -0.82 26.59
C GLU A 279 -0.15 -1.52 25.40
N THR A 280 -0.97 -0.79 24.64
CA THR A 280 -1.69 -1.34 23.48
C THR A 280 -0.74 -1.70 22.34
N VAL A 281 0.27 -0.86 22.07
CA VAL A 281 1.31 -1.15 21.07
C VAL A 281 2.09 -2.40 21.46
N ASN A 282 2.48 -2.54 22.73
CA ASN A 282 3.16 -3.74 23.21
C ASN A 282 2.29 -5.00 23.08
N LYS A 283 0.97 -4.88 23.29
CA LYS A 283 0.02 -5.98 23.08
C LYS A 283 -0.22 -6.33 21.61
N LEU A 284 0.21 -5.51 20.64
CA LEU A 284 0.15 -5.87 19.22
C LEU A 284 1.15 -6.98 18.86
N ALA A 285 2.23 -7.14 19.63
CA ALA A 285 3.15 -8.26 19.43
C ALA A 285 2.44 -9.60 19.65
N GLY A 286 2.54 -10.50 18.67
CA GLY A 286 1.87 -11.80 18.66
C GLY A 286 0.42 -11.78 18.13
N VAL A 287 -0.14 -10.61 17.80
CA VAL A 287 -1.53 -10.51 17.34
C VAL A 287 -1.70 -11.07 15.94
N LYS A 288 -2.77 -11.86 15.77
CA LYS A 288 -3.25 -12.32 14.48
C LYS A 288 -4.27 -11.34 13.93
N LEU A 289 -3.93 -10.71 12.81
CA LEU A 289 -4.76 -9.80 12.05
C LEU A 289 -5.58 -10.59 11.02
N ALA A 290 -6.84 -10.21 10.85
CA ALA A 290 -7.66 -10.54 9.69
C ALA A 290 -7.74 -9.32 8.78
N GLN A 291 -7.00 -9.35 7.67
CA GLN A 291 -6.92 -8.25 6.72
C GLN A 291 -7.66 -8.59 5.43
N ARG A 292 -8.81 -7.95 5.20
CA ARG A 292 -9.43 -7.89 3.88
C ARG A 292 -8.55 -7.06 2.95
N THR A 293 -8.52 -7.40 1.66
CA THR A 293 -7.80 -6.63 0.64
C THR A 293 -8.12 -5.13 0.79
N PRO A 294 -7.14 -4.23 1.02
CA PRO A 294 -7.45 -2.83 1.28
C PRO A 294 -8.16 -2.13 0.13
N GLU A 295 -8.98 -1.13 0.44
CA GLU A 295 -9.81 -0.44 -0.56
C GLU A 295 -8.96 0.19 -1.67
N ARG A 296 -7.85 0.86 -1.30
CA ARG A 296 -6.90 1.49 -2.23
C ARG A 296 -6.25 0.53 -3.24
N VAL A 297 -6.28 -0.79 -3.00
CA VAL A 297 -5.75 -1.81 -3.92
C VAL A 297 -6.83 -2.76 -4.46
N ALA A 298 -8.10 -2.60 -4.07
CA ALA A 298 -9.20 -3.48 -4.46
C ALA A 298 -9.40 -3.54 -5.99
N HIS A 299 -9.17 -2.43 -6.70
CA HIS A 299 -9.23 -2.40 -8.17
C HIS A 299 -8.15 -3.26 -8.87
N ARG A 300 -7.08 -3.66 -8.16
CA ARG A 300 -5.95 -4.46 -8.70
C ARG A 300 -5.88 -5.87 -8.15
N ARG A 301 -6.52 -6.14 -7.02
CA ARG A 301 -6.40 -7.41 -6.30
C ARG A 301 -7.77 -8.01 -6.04
N ALA A 302 -7.82 -9.33 -6.05
CA ALA A 302 -9.01 -10.04 -5.62
C ALA A 302 -9.33 -9.68 -4.16
N ASP A 303 -10.59 -9.41 -3.89
CA ASP A 303 -11.08 -9.11 -2.56
C ASP A 303 -11.18 -10.38 -1.73
N LEU A 304 -10.31 -10.50 -0.73
CA LEU A 304 -10.08 -11.69 0.08
C LEU A 304 -9.62 -11.25 1.48
N ILE A 305 -10.00 -12.02 2.50
CA ILE A 305 -9.50 -11.87 3.87
C ILE A 305 -8.29 -12.78 4.06
N ARG A 306 -7.18 -12.22 4.55
CA ARG A 306 -5.92 -12.92 4.81
C ARG A 306 -5.57 -12.78 6.29
N ARG A 307 -5.18 -13.89 6.91
CA ARG A 307 -4.63 -13.86 8.27
C ARG A 307 -3.15 -13.49 8.21
N ARG A 308 -2.72 -12.55 9.06
CA ARG A 308 -1.33 -12.10 9.15
C ARG A 308 -0.93 -11.94 10.59
N THR A 309 0.32 -12.23 10.91
CA THR A 309 0.82 -12.11 12.28
C THR A 309 1.75 -10.91 12.41
N VAL A 310 1.55 -10.11 13.45
CA VAL A 310 2.55 -9.16 13.95
C VAL A 310 3.41 -9.93 14.94
N PHE A 311 4.70 -10.03 14.68
CA PHE A 311 5.62 -10.82 15.52
C PHE A 311 6.12 -10.01 16.69
N GLU A 312 6.62 -8.80 16.41
CA GLU A 312 7.31 -7.95 17.38
C GLU A 312 6.97 -6.49 17.14
N THR A 313 6.99 -5.70 18.21
CA THR A 313 6.87 -4.24 18.18
C THR A 313 8.00 -3.64 19.02
N SER A 314 8.53 -2.49 18.60
CA SER A 314 9.40 -1.68 19.44
C SER A 314 8.59 -0.87 20.44
N GLU A 315 9.26 -0.34 21.46
CA GLU A 315 8.70 0.71 22.29
C GLU A 315 8.31 1.92 21.42
N PRO A 316 7.09 2.48 21.57
CA PRO A 316 6.66 3.60 20.78
C PRO A 316 7.22 4.92 21.32
N MET A 317 7.68 5.78 20.40
CA MET A 317 7.98 7.17 20.69
C MET A 317 6.70 7.99 20.54
N ILE A 318 6.31 8.71 21.60
CA ILE A 318 5.10 9.52 21.62
C ILE A 318 5.48 10.98 21.88
N GLU A 319 5.17 11.85 20.93
CA GLU A 319 5.45 13.28 20.96
C GLU A 319 4.14 14.06 20.92
N VAL A 320 4.03 15.13 21.71
CA VAL A 320 2.91 16.09 21.60
C VAL A 320 3.42 17.26 20.78
N MET A 321 2.76 17.52 19.66
CA MET A 321 3.13 18.59 18.74
C MET A 321 2.60 19.95 19.22
N ASP A 322 3.03 21.04 18.59
CA ASP A 322 2.61 22.41 18.93
C ASP A 322 1.08 22.63 18.80
N ASP A 323 0.41 21.85 17.95
CA ASP A 323 -1.05 21.85 17.77
C ASP A 323 -1.78 21.03 18.85
N GLY A 324 -1.06 20.49 19.84
CA GLY A 324 -1.59 19.64 20.92
C GLY A 324 -1.90 18.21 20.48
N VAL A 325 -1.64 17.84 19.22
CA VAL A 325 -1.92 16.50 18.70
C VAL A 325 -0.77 15.55 19.04
N MET A 326 -1.11 14.35 19.49
CA MET A 326 -0.14 13.29 19.74
C MET A 326 0.29 12.63 18.43
N GLU A 327 1.60 12.57 18.19
CA GLU A 327 2.22 11.79 17.14
C GLU A 327 2.92 10.57 17.76
N VAL A 328 2.65 9.40 17.20
CA VAL A 328 3.18 8.12 17.66
C VAL A 328 4.02 7.51 16.56
N GLU A 329 5.24 7.10 16.90
CA GLU A 329 6.17 6.42 16.01
C GLU A 329 6.65 5.11 16.63
N PHE A 330 6.57 4.00 15.89
CA PHE A 330 7.13 2.74 16.35
C PHE A 330 7.49 1.81 15.19
N THR A 331 8.27 0.78 15.49
CA THR A 331 8.64 -0.28 14.55
C THR A 331 7.83 -1.55 14.82
N LEU A 332 7.36 -2.20 13.76
CA LEU A 332 6.70 -3.50 13.83
C LEU A 332 7.31 -4.49 12.83
N ARG A 333 7.59 -5.70 13.30
CA ARG A 333 7.99 -6.85 12.48
C ARG A 333 6.76 -7.71 12.21
N CYS A 334 6.47 -7.99 10.96
CA CYS A 334 5.26 -8.70 10.58
C CYS A 334 5.48 -9.68 9.43
N GLU A 335 4.52 -10.59 9.31
CA GLU A 335 4.48 -11.61 8.27
C GLU A 335 4.45 -10.98 6.87
N SER A 336 4.99 -11.70 5.88
CA SER A 336 5.02 -11.26 4.49
C SER A 336 3.62 -10.92 3.95
N GLY A 337 3.50 -9.70 3.41
CA GLY A 337 2.26 -9.23 2.78
C GLY A 337 1.25 -8.63 3.76
N THR A 338 1.64 -8.36 5.00
CA THR A 338 0.88 -7.54 5.94
C THR A 338 0.72 -6.12 5.43
N TYR A 339 -0.49 -5.60 5.49
CA TYR A 339 -0.84 -4.23 5.11
C TYR A 339 -0.71 -3.31 6.32
N VAL A 340 0.49 -2.75 6.52
CA VAL A 340 0.86 -2.05 7.76
C VAL A 340 0.07 -0.77 8.01
N LYS A 341 -0.21 0.03 6.97
CA LYS A 341 -1.02 1.25 7.13
C LYS A 341 -2.40 0.87 7.68
N GLU A 342 -2.99 -0.17 7.10
CA GLU A 342 -4.30 -0.67 7.49
C GLU A 342 -4.31 -1.37 8.87
N THR A 343 -3.19 -1.95 9.31
CA THR A 343 -3.02 -2.38 10.71
C THR A 343 -3.15 -1.21 11.69
N ILE A 344 -2.71 -0.01 11.29
CA ILE A 344 -2.79 1.19 12.12
C ILE A 344 -4.20 1.81 12.06
N HIS A 345 -4.67 2.20 10.87
CA HIS A 345 -5.91 2.99 10.72
C HIS A 345 -7.19 2.14 10.60
N GLY A 346 -7.09 0.84 10.30
CA GLY A 346 -8.21 -0.10 10.25
C GLY A 346 -8.97 -0.19 8.91
N ASP A 347 -8.78 0.77 8.00
CA ASP A 347 -9.37 0.83 6.65
C ASP A 347 -10.89 0.64 6.66
N GLY A 348 -11.59 1.34 7.55
CA GLY A 348 -13.05 1.22 7.73
C GLY A 348 -13.49 -0.18 8.14
N GLY A 349 -12.73 -0.84 9.03
CA GLY A 349 -13.05 -2.16 9.57
C GLY A 349 -12.58 -3.33 8.69
N ARG A 350 -11.85 -3.07 7.61
CA ARG A 350 -11.28 -4.11 6.72
C ARG A 350 -10.08 -4.82 7.34
N THR A 351 -9.45 -4.24 8.35
CA THR A 351 -8.40 -4.89 9.16
C THR A 351 -8.85 -5.00 10.61
N GLN A 352 -8.88 -6.23 11.14
CA GLN A 352 -9.28 -6.48 12.53
C GLN A 352 -8.33 -7.48 13.24
N PRO A 353 -7.92 -7.18 14.49
CA PRO A 353 -8.00 -5.87 15.13
C PRO A 353 -7.12 -4.84 14.38
N SER A 354 -7.40 -3.55 14.59
CA SER A 354 -6.53 -2.45 14.16
C SER A 354 -6.13 -1.59 15.36
N LEU A 355 -4.98 -0.91 15.30
CA LEU A 355 -4.53 -0.06 16.42
C LEU A 355 -5.58 1.00 16.76
N SER A 356 -6.14 1.67 15.73
CA SER A 356 -7.24 2.64 15.86
C SER A 356 -8.43 2.09 16.65
N SER A 357 -8.86 0.86 16.36
CA SER A 357 -9.97 0.22 17.10
C SER A 357 -9.63 -0.10 18.56
N LEU A 358 -8.36 -0.42 18.85
CA LEU A 358 -7.90 -0.81 20.18
C LEU A 358 -7.72 0.40 21.10
N ILE A 359 -7.16 1.50 20.57
CA ILE A 359 -6.95 2.73 21.34
C ILE A 359 -8.17 3.66 21.36
N LYS A 360 -9.24 3.32 20.62
CA LYS A 360 -10.46 4.13 20.45
C LYS A 360 -10.20 5.55 19.95
N ALA A 361 -9.16 5.72 19.15
CA ALA A 361 -8.82 6.98 18.52
C ALA A 361 -8.41 6.73 17.08
N LYS A 362 -8.67 7.71 16.21
CA LYS A 362 -8.38 7.60 14.80
C LYS A 362 -6.88 7.82 14.59
N CYS A 363 -6.28 6.94 13.81
CA CYS A 363 -4.84 6.97 13.54
C CYS A 363 -4.57 7.41 12.10
N ASP A 364 -4.19 8.66 11.91
CA ASP A 364 -3.90 9.23 10.59
C ASP A 364 -2.41 9.03 10.25
N VAL A 365 -2.12 8.10 9.34
CA VAL A 365 -0.76 7.72 8.98
C VAL A 365 -0.06 8.86 8.24
N LEU A 366 1.02 9.38 8.83
CA LEU A 366 1.87 10.41 8.23
C LEU A 366 2.84 9.80 7.22
N TRP A 367 3.54 8.76 7.65
CA TRP A 367 4.48 8.05 6.79
C TRP A 367 4.76 6.63 7.27
N LEU A 368 5.30 5.84 6.35
CA LEU A 368 5.72 4.46 6.58
C LEU A 368 7.06 4.25 5.88
N ASP A 369 7.98 3.56 6.54
CA ASP A 369 9.25 3.11 5.99
C ASP A 369 9.42 1.61 6.18
N VAL A 370 10.00 0.95 5.18
CA VAL A 370 10.51 -0.41 5.34
C VAL A 370 11.83 -0.28 6.10
N GLY A 371 11.83 -0.74 7.35
CA GLY A 371 13.02 -0.75 8.21
C GLY A 371 14.01 -1.81 7.77
N ASP A 372 13.58 -3.06 7.65
CA ASP A 372 14.44 -4.16 7.18
C ASP A 372 13.65 -5.29 6.54
N ILE A 373 14.34 -6.15 5.79
CA ILE A 373 13.75 -7.31 5.13
C ILE A 373 14.56 -8.57 5.48
N HIS A 374 13.95 -9.43 6.28
CA HIS A 374 14.56 -10.63 6.86
C HIS A 374 14.43 -11.80 5.89
N ALA A 375 15.40 -11.93 4.98
CA ALA A 375 15.34 -12.88 3.86
C ALA A 375 16.65 -13.63 3.58
N ASP A 376 17.62 -13.53 4.49
CA ASP A 376 18.93 -14.17 4.36
C ASP A 376 18.96 -15.54 5.04
#